data_AF-A0A814I260-F1
#
_entry.id   AF-A0A814I260-F1
#
_cell.length_a   1.000
_cell.length_b   1.000
_cell.length_c   1.000
_cell.angle_alpha   90.00
_cell.angle_beta   90.00
_cell.angle_gamma   90.00
#
_symmetry.space_group_name_H-M   'P 1'
#
loop_
_entity.id
_entity.type
_entity.pdbx_description
1 polymer ?
#
loop_
_entity_poly.entity_id
_entity_poly.type
_entity_poly.pdbx_seq_one_letter_code
_entity_poly.pdbx_strand_id
1 'polypeptide(L)'
;MKNKKNTYTLESNKKPADDTDKPKSDNEEQDDATMLQQLMSQFSGLFGSLKSSDEPAAKDPVLKAFDLKTAAEYMSKCSNIIVMAGAGISTSAGIPDFRSPETGLYSQLEKYNLPFPEAVFHLDFFRVGEKT
;
A
#
# COMPACT_ATOMS: atom_id res chain seq x y z
N MET A 1 41.80 8.75 -15.71
CA MET A 1 41.00 8.56 -14.47
C MET A 1 39.94 9.64 -14.35
N LYS A 2 38.68 9.24 -14.16
CA LYS A 2 37.59 9.99 -13.49
C LYS A 2 36.36 9.05 -13.40
N ASN A 3 36.30 8.25 -12.34
CA ASN A 3 35.12 7.44 -11.99
C ASN A 3 34.04 8.38 -11.44
N LYS A 4 32.88 8.46 -12.10
CA LYS A 4 31.67 8.99 -11.50
C LYS A 4 30.99 7.84 -10.74
N LYS A 5 31.09 7.88 -9.41
CA LYS A 5 30.29 7.05 -8.51
C LYS A 5 28.87 7.63 -8.51
N ASN A 6 27.88 6.88 -8.98
CA ASN A 6 26.48 7.18 -8.70
C ASN A 6 26.11 6.47 -7.39
N THR A 7 25.80 7.26 -6.36
CA THR A 7 25.29 6.80 -5.06
C THR A 7 23.81 7.11 -4.99
N TYR A 8 22.97 6.11 -4.72
CA TYR A 8 21.56 6.29 -4.38
C TYR A 8 21.41 6.22 -2.86
N THR A 9 20.85 7.26 -2.24
CA THR A 9 20.44 7.26 -0.84
C THR A 9 18.98 7.69 -0.75
N LEU A 10 18.15 6.87 -0.10
CA LEU A 10 16.76 7.17 0.26
C LEU A 10 16.73 7.44 1.77
N GLU A 11 16.26 8.62 2.18
CA GLU A 11 16.09 8.97 3.59
C GLU A 11 14.66 8.70 4.09
N SER A 12 14.57 8.15 5.30
CA SER A 12 13.37 7.74 6.01
C SER A 12 12.77 8.85 6.90
N ASN A 13 11.43 8.93 6.90
CA ASN A 13 10.59 9.82 7.70
C ASN A 13 10.79 9.72 9.23
N LYS A 14 10.59 10.84 9.95
CA LYS A 14 10.43 10.88 11.41
C LYS A 14 9.30 11.84 11.83
N LYS A 15 8.34 11.36 12.61
CA LYS A 15 7.28 12.13 13.32
C LYS A 15 7.59 12.13 14.82
N PRO A 16 7.37 13.24 15.54
CA PRO A 16 6.52 13.23 16.76
C PRO A 16 5.82 14.61 16.96
N ALA A 17 4.96 14.96 17.93
CA ALA A 17 4.14 14.40 19.02
C ALA A 17 3.11 15.54 19.31
N ASP A 18 1.81 15.29 19.39
CA ASP A 18 0.97 15.21 20.62
C ASP A 18 1.46 16.04 21.83
N ASP A 19 0.74 17.13 22.13
CA ASP A 19 0.80 17.86 23.40
C ASP A 19 -0.63 18.32 23.74
N THR A 20 -1.18 17.69 24.78
CA THR A 20 -2.39 18.08 25.50
C THR A 20 -2.06 19.20 26.49
N ASP A 21 -2.86 20.26 26.52
CA ASP A 21 -3.16 20.99 27.77
C ASP A 21 -4.40 21.89 27.63
N LYS A 22 -5.29 21.81 28.62
CA LYS A 22 -6.44 22.69 28.96
C LYS A 22 -6.23 23.06 30.44
N PRO A 23 -6.96 24.00 31.11
CA PRO A 23 -7.93 25.01 30.68
C PRO A 23 -7.77 26.41 31.36
N LYS A 24 -8.59 27.38 30.92
CA LYS A 24 -9.53 28.23 31.71
C LYS A 24 -9.50 29.71 31.30
N SER A 25 -10.67 30.26 31.00
CA SER A 25 -11.10 31.59 31.43
C SER A 25 -12.60 31.72 31.26
N ASP A 26 -13.21 32.41 32.22
CA ASP A 26 -14.63 32.44 32.49
C ASP A 26 -15.42 33.44 31.62
N ASN A 27 -16.72 33.15 31.53
CA ASN A 27 -17.86 34.08 31.42
C ASN A 27 -18.36 34.57 30.05
N GLU A 28 -19.70 34.53 29.96
CA GLU A 28 -20.61 35.17 28.99
C GLU A 28 -20.89 34.41 27.67
N GLU A 29 -21.50 33.23 27.74
CA GLU A 29 -22.06 32.52 26.57
C GLU A 29 -23.51 32.06 26.86
N GLN A 30 -24.49 32.97 26.78
CA GLN A 30 -25.90 32.57 26.86
C GLN A 30 -26.73 33.08 25.67
N ASP A 31 -26.36 34.18 25.02
CA ASP A 31 -27.13 34.72 23.88
C ASP A 31 -26.58 34.32 22.50
N ASP A 32 -25.30 33.97 22.39
CA ASP A 32 -24.69 33.56 21.13
C ASP A 32 -25.09 32.14 20.72
N ALA A 33 -25.26 31.23 21.68
CA ALA A 33 -25.64 29.85 21.41
C ALA A 33 -27.00 29.76 20.74
N THR A 34 -27.96 30.59 21.14
CA THR A 34 -29.32 30.61 20.60
C THR A 34 -29.36 31.19 19.19
N MET A 35 -28.59 32.26 18.95
CA MET A 35 -28.46 32.88 17.63
C MET A 35 -27.72 31.96 16.65
N LEU A 36 -26.67 31.28 17.10
CA LEU A 36 -25.96 30.28 16.32
C LEU A 36 -26.82 29.04 16.08
N GLN A 37 -27.63 28.60 17.03
CA GLN A 37 -28.59 27.50 16.82
C GLN A 37 -29.62 27.88 15.74
N GLN A 38 -30.08 29.13 15.74
CA GLN A 38 -31.05 29.65 14.77
C GLN A 38 -30.42 29.96 13.39
N LEU A 39 -29.12 30.24 13.35
CA LEU A 39 -28.35 30.33 12.12
C LEU A 39 -28.11 28.92 11.56
N MET A 40 -27.69 27.97 12.39
CA MET A 40 -27.48 26.57 12.01
C MET A 40 -28.78 25.91 11.52
N SER A 41 -29.93 26.24 12.11
CA SER A 41 -31.23 25.73 11.65
C SER A 41 -31.61 26.27 10.27
N GLN A 42 -31.36 27.55 9.99
CA GLN A 42 -31.58 28.16 8.67
C GLN A 42 -30.58 27.68 7.62
N PHE A 43 -29.33 27.45 8.00
CA PHE A 43 -28.32 26.86 7.12
C PHE A 43 -28.55 25.36 6.86
N SER A 44 -29.21 24.63 7.77
CA SER A 44 -29.52 23.20 7.59
C SER A 44 -30.43 22.94 6.38
N GLY A 45 -31.37 23.85 6.10
CA GLY A 45 -32.26 23.76 4.94
C GLY A 45 -31.51 23.96 3.61
N LEU A 46 -30.41 24.73 3.64
CA LEU A 46 -29.54 24.93 2.47
C LEU A 46 -28.51 23.79 2.35
N PHE A 47 -27.97 23.29 3.46
CA PHE A 47 -27.00 22.19 3.49
C PHE A 47 -27.63 20.82 3.16
N GLY A 48 -28.92 20.63 3.48
CA GLY A 48 -29.68 19.46 3.05
C GLY A 48 -29.86 19.39 1.53
N SER A 49 -29.92 20.55 0.86
CA SER A 49 -29.97 20.66 -0.61
C SER A 49 -28.57 20.62 -1.27
N LEU A 50 -27.51 20.86 -0.48
CA LEU A 50 -26.11 20.75 -0.89
C LEU A 50 -25.43 19.46 -0.39
N LYS A 51 -26.20 18.38 -0.17
CA LYS A 51 -25.63 17.03 -0.24
C LYS A 51 -25.17 16.81 -1.67
N SER A 52 -23.94 17.24 -1.96
CA SER A 52 -23.15 16.77 -3.08
C SER A 52 -23.30 15.25 -3.12
N SER A 53 -23.95 14.79 -4.18
CA SER A 53 -24.18 13.39 -4.55
C SER A 53 -22.89 12.61 -4.84
N ASP A 54 -21.74 13.10 -4.36
CA ASP A 54 -20.40 12.66 -4.75
C ASP A 54 -19.59 12.09 -3.56
N GLU A 55 -20.24 11.77 -2.44
CA GLU A 55 -19.65 10.83 -1.48
C GLU A 55 -19.74 9.43 -2.10
N PRO A 56 -18.61 8.76 -2.42
CA PRO A 56 -18.67 7.41 -2.96
C PRO A 56 -19.22 6.50 -1.87
N ALA A 57 -20.52 6.20 -1.96
CA ALA A 57 -21.18 5.24 -1.10
C ALA A 57 -20.30 3.98 -1.06
N ALA A 58 -19.87 3.60 0.14
CA ALA A 58 -19.06 2.42 0.37
C ALA A 58 -19.77 1.23 -0.28
N LYS A 59 -19.17 0.69 -1.35
CA LYS A 59 -19.78 -0.41 -2.09
C LYS A 59 -19.85 -1.63 -1.18
N ASP A 60 -20.98 -2.33 -1.22
CA ASP A 60 -21.13 -3.58 -0.50
C ASP A 60 -19.99 -4.55 -0.88
N PRO A 61 -19.43 -5.27 0.09
CA PRO A 61 -18.37 -6.23 -0.18
C PRO A 61 -18.88 -7.33 -1.11
N VAL A 62 -18.11 -7.63 -2.17
CA VAL A 62 -18.45 -8.65 -3.16
C VAL A 62 -18.49 -10.06 -2.53
N LEU A 63 -17.61 -10.31 -1.56
CA LEU A 63 -17.58 -11.54 -0.77
C LEU A 63 -18.30 -11.35 0.56
N LYS A 64 -19.08 -12.36 0.96
CA LYS A 64 -19.82 -12.36 2.23
C LYS A 64 -18.90 -12.47 3.46
N ALA A 65 -17.74 -13.11 3.29
CA ALA A 65 -16.71 -13.30 4.29
C ALA A 65 -15.33 -13.44 3.60
N PHE A 66 -14.26 -13.12 4.31
CA PHE A 66 -12.88 -13.20 3.80
C PHE A 66 -12.24 -14.55 4.16
N ASP A 67 -12.72 -15.61 3.53
CA ASP A 67 -12.23 -16.98 3.72
C ASP A 67 -12.22 -17.79 2.40
N LEU A 68 -11.50 -18.92 2.42
CA LEU A 68 -11.34 -19.79 1.25
C LEU A 68 -12.65 -20.44 0.79
N LYS A 69 -13.56 -20.75 1.72
CA LYS A 69 -14.84 -21.39 1.40
C LYS A 69 -15.73 -20.45 0.60
N THR A 70 -15.83 -19.21 1.05
CA THR A 70 -16.59 -18.14 0.39
C THR A 70 -15.99 -17.81 -0.96
N ALA A 71 -14.65 -17.77 -1.07
CA ALA A 71 -13.97 -17.59 -2.36
C ALA A 71 -14.30 -18.73 -3.34
N ALA A 72 -14.23 -19.99 -2.91
CA ALA A 72 -14.54 -21.14 -3.75
C ALA A 72 -16.02 -21.15 -4.21
N GLU A 73 -16.95 -20.86 -3.31
CA GLU A 73 -18.37 -20.71 -3.64
C GLU A 73 -18.61 -19.58 -4.66
N TYR A 74 -17.91 -18.46 -4.51
CA TYR A 74 -18.00 -17.35 -5.46
C TYR A 74 -17.42 -17.72 -6.83
N MET A 75 -16.24 -18.37 -6.86
CA MET A 75 -15.60 -18.84 -8.09
C MET A 75 -16.48 -19.79 -8.90
N SER A 76 -17.31 -20.61 -8.24
CA SER A 76 -18.25 -21.52 -8.94
C SER A 76 -19.26 -20.81 -9.84
N LYS A 77 -19.48 -19.50 -9.65
CA LYS A 77 -20.39 -18.66 -10.44
C LYS A 77 -19.66 -17.85 -11.52
N CYS A 78 -18.32 -17.89 -11.54
CA CYS A 78 -17.50 -17.11 -12.46
C CYS A 78 -17.17 -17.93 -13.72
N SER A 79 -17.43 -17.38 -14.90
CA SER A 79 -17.05 -18.02 -16.17
C SER A 79 -15.66 -17.66 -16.66
N ASN A 80 -15.06 -16.58 -16.15
CA ASN A 80 -13.77 -16.07 -16.60
C ASN A 80 -12.84 -15.87 -15.39
N ILE A 81 -11.88 -16.77 -15.22
CA ILE A 81 -10.93 -16.77 -14.10
C ILE A 81 -9.53 -16.57 -14.65
N ILE A 82 -8.85 -15.51 -14.21
CA ILE A 82 -7.45 -15.23 -14.53
C ILE A 82 -6.59 -15.65 -13.35
N VAL A 83 -5.56 -16.45 -13.61
CA VAL A 83 -4.58 -16.86 -12.61
C VAL A 83 -3.27 -16.16 -12.89
N MET A 84 -2.76 -15.42 -11.90
CA MET A 84 -1.42 -14.85 -11.92
C MET A 84 -0.53 -15.70 -11.01
N ALA A 85 0.47 -16.35 -11.59
CA ALA A 85 1.41 -17.18 -10.86
C ALA A 85 2.84 -16.65 -11.00
N GLY A 86 3.66 -16.91 -9.97
CA GLY A 86 5.10 -16.66 -9.99
C GLY A 86 5.88 -17.94 -9.67
N ALA A 87 7.21 -17.84 -9.52
CA ALA A 87 8.08 -19.01 -9.29
C ALA A 87 7.67 -19.91 -8.11
N GLY A 88 7.00 -19.34 -7.09
CA GLY A 88 6.53 -20.06 -5.90
C GLY A 88 5.74 -21.34 -6.19
N ILE A 89 4.96 -21.38 -7.29
CA ILE A 89 4.16 -22.56 -7.64
C ILE A 89 5.01 -23.77 -8.06
N SER A 90 6.28 -23.54 -8.42
CA SER A 90 7.21 -24.58 -8.90
C SER A 90 8.20 -25.04 -7.83
N THR A 91 8.16 -24.46 -6.62
CA THR A 91 9.06 -24.82 -5.51
C THR A 91 8.89 -26.27 -5.06
N SER A 92 7.66 -26.78 -5.09
CA SER A 92 7.35 -28.19 -4.81
C SER A 92 7.92 -29.16 -5.85
N ALA A 93 8.22 -28.69 -7.06
CA ALA A 93 8.89 -29.46 -8.10
C ALA A 93 10.43 -29.41 -7.99
N GLY A 94 10.96 -28.77 -6.94
CA GLY A 94 12.41 -28.64 -6.71
C GLY A 94 13.05 -27.48 -7.47
N ILE A 95 12.28 -26.64 -8.17
CA ILE A 95 12.80 -25.43 -8.80
C ILE A 95 12.76 -24.30 -7.76
N PRO A 96 13.91 -23.74 -7.34
CA PRO A 96 13.93 -22.70 -6.34
C PRO A 96 13.20 -21.44 -6.86
N ASP A 97 12.51 -20.74 -5.97
CA ASP A 97 12.08 -19.38 -6.27
C ASP A 97 13.26 -18.40 -6.16
N PHE A 98 13.01 -17.11 -6.33
CA PHE A 98 14.07 -16.10 -6.28
C PHE A 98 14.42 -15.65 -4.86
N ARG A 99 13.44 -15.59 -3.95
CA ARG A 99 13.47 -14.73 -2.76
C ARG A 99 13.31 -15.46 -1.43
N SER A 100 13.04 -16.76 -1.44
CA SER A 100 12.93 -17.55 -0.22
C SER A 100 14.27 -17.53 0.53
N PRO A 101 14.27 -17.29 1.85
CA PRO A 101 15.50 -17.37 2.65
C PRO A 101 16.14 -18.76 2.52
N GLU A 102 17.47 -18.81 2.52
CA GLU A 102 18.32 -20.01 2.39
C GLU A 102 18.20 -20.78 1.07
N THR A 103 16.98 -20.95 0.55
CA THR A 103 16.65 -21.84 -0.58
C THR A 103 16.44 -21.09 -1.89
N GLY A 104 16.16 -19.79 -1.84
CA GLY A 104 15.93 -18.96 -3.02
C GLY A 104 17.21 -18.70 -3.82
N LEU A 105 17.05 -18.36 -5.10
CA LEU A 105 18.17 -18.13 -5.98
C LEU A 105 19.08 -16.99 -5.50
N TYR A 106 18.53 -15.91 -4.95
CA TYR A 106 19.33 -14.79 -4.47
C TYR A 106 20.29 -15.14 -3.33
N SER A 107 19.90 -15.99 -2.37
CA SER A 107 20.80 -16.44 -1.30
C SER A 107 21.92 -17.34 -1.82
N GLN A 108 21.68 -18.08 -2.90
CA GLN A 108 22.69 -18.94 -3.53
C GLN A 108 23.69 -18.16 -4.39
N LEU A 109 23.37 -16.92 -4.76
CA LEU A 109 24.17 -16.09 -5.66
C LEU A 109 25.23 -15.24 -4.93
N GLU A 110 25.24 -15.23 -3.59
CA GLU A 110 26.21 -14.46 -2.79
C GLU A 110 27.66 -14.76 -3.18
N LYS A 111 27.94 -15.99 -3.60
CA LYS A 111 29.28 -16.43 -4.06
C LYS A 111 29.78 -15.73 -5.33
N TYR A 112 28.90 -15.11 -6.12
CA TYR A 112 29.27 -14.47 -7.40
C TYR A 112 29.63 -12.98 -7.26
N ASN A 113 29.74 -12.47 -6.02
CA ASN A 113 30.15 -11.09 -5.70
C ASN A 113 29.41 -10.04 -6.56
N LEU A 114 28.09 -10.21 -6.67
CA LEU A 114 27.23 -9.35 -7.47
C LEU A 114 27.03 -8.01 -6.76
N PRO A 115 26.88 -6.89 -7.50
CA PRO A 115 26.58 -5.59 -6.89
C PRO A 115 25.22 -5.59 -6.18
N PHE A 116 24.28 -6.41 -6.66
CA PHE A 116 22.99 -6.72 -6.05
C PHE A 116 22.47 -8.05 -6.67
N PRO A 117 21.58 -8.80 -6.00
CA PRO A 117 21.17 -10.15 -6.42
C PRO A 117 20.49 -10.20 -7.79
N GLU A 118 19.75 -9.14 -8.17
CA GLU A 118 19.07 -9.03 -9.45
C GLU A 118 20.04 -8.84 -10.61
N ALA A 119 21.31 -8.46 -10.37
CA ALA A 119 22.26 -8.07 -11.41
C ALA A 119 22.43 -9.17 -12.47
N VAL A 120 22.39 -10.45 -12.09
CA VAL A 120 22.42 -11.58 -13.02
C VAL A 120 21.17 -11.71 -13.90
N PHE A 121 20.19 -10.83 -13.78
CA PHE A 121 19.02 -10.74 -14.65
C PHE A 121 18.98 -9.40 -15.41
N HIS A 122 19.95 -8.52 -15.20
CA HIS A 122 20.09 -7.28 -15.98
C HIS A 122 20.83 -7.56 -17.29
N LEU A 123 20.24 -7.11 -18.40
CA LEU A 123 20.83 -7.26 -19.73
C LEU A 123 22.22 -6.61 -19.82
N ASP A 124 22.42 -5.45 -19.19
CA ASP A 124 23.70 -4.75 -19.21
C ASP A 124 24.80 -5.50 -18.46
N PHE A 125 24.45 -6.19 -17.37
CA PHE A 125 25.38 -7.04 -16.62
C PHE A 125 25.90 -8.18 -17.49
N PHE A 126 25.03 -8.87 -18.23
CA PHE A 126 25.43 -9.91 -19.18
C PHE A 126 26.30 -9.37 -20.33
N ARG A 127 25.92 -8.25 -20.94
CA ARG A 127 26.63 -7.66 -22.09
C ARG A 127 28.07 -7.23 -21.77
N VAL A 128 28.35 -6.85 -20.52
CA VAL A 128 29.70 -6.50 -20.06
C VAL A 128 30.51 -7.76 -19.75
N GLY A 129 29.88 -8.81 -19.20
CA GLY A 129 30.52 -10.06 -18.80
C GLY A 129 30.92 -11.00 -19.95
N GLU A 130 30.37 -10.84 -21.16
CA GLU A 130 30.71 -11.68 -22.34
C GLU A 130 32.08 -11.37 -22.99
N LYS A 131 32.88 -10.45 -22.43
CA LYS A 131 34.14 -9.98 -23.04
C LYS A 131 35.44 -10.40 -22.36
N THR A 132 35.45 -11.46 -21.56
CA THR A 132 36.69 -12.02 -20.99
C THR A 132 36.89 -13.47 -21.34
#